data_AF-A0A260MEW9-F1
#
_entry.id   AF-A0A260MEW9-F1
#
_cell.length_a   1.000
_cell.length_b   1.000
_cell.length_c   1.000
_cell.angle_alpha   90.00
_cell.angle_beta   90.00
_cell.angle_gamma   90.00
#
_symmetry.space_group_name_H-M   'P 1'
#
loop_
_entity.id
_entity.type
_entity.pdbx_description
1 polymer ?
#
loop_
_entity_poly.entity_id
_entity_poly.type
_entity_poly.pdbx_seq_one_letter_code
_entity_poly.pdbx_strand_id
1 'polypeptide(L)'
;MPTLPEGQSLLVRTHFAADDVWQQIAADAQASHRQADGTEAQAFLTVVDDSEFSDLTPTDLAELIPSPPPYYVFVVDRQACEQPEHPVLVLDIAEGVAPASFRVIPSRLAVVENNLSIANLSFDELRSQADPDGVYRGTPAEPLPAERSVNHEDLVGAANRAEETPVVQQLRQDLEANHAPTLTARLNNDLYDTYTVLAGQTHRPDLKVGRDEMLEVLEHGGRGYGIHLPLIDSYWTIFLDPSSLDLQAAMKVFYPPQPAPRRRPA
;
A
#
# COMPACT_ATOMS: atom_id res chain seq x y z
N MET A 1 5.08 -36.10 -1.65
CA MET A 1 5.28 -34.75 -2.18
C MET A 1 5.25 -33.83 -0.99
N PRO A 2 6.21 -32.89 -0.88
CA PRO A 2 6.25 -31.97 0.24
C PRO A 2 4.95 -31.16 0.29
N THR A 3 4.50 -30.82 1.49
CA THR A 3 3.26 -30.07 1.71
C THR A 3 3.61 -28.66 2.15
N LEU A 4 3.05 -27.66 1.46
CA LEU A 4 3.28 -26.25 1.78
C LEU A 4 2.19 -25.70 2.70
N PRO A 5 2.50 -24.75 3.60
CA PRO A 5 1.50 -24.06 4.39
C PRO A 5 0.52 -23.27 3.49
N GLU A 6 -0.77 -23.52 3.63
CA GLU A 6 -1.81 -22.82 2.87
C GLU A 6 -2.05 -21.39 3.37
N GLY A 7 -2.35 -20.46 2.46
CA GLY A 7 -2.79 -19.10 2.80
C GLY A 7 -1.71 -18.17 3.35
N GLN A 8 -0.42 -18.52 3.25
CA GLN A 8 0.70 -17.74 3.81
C GLN A 8 1.69 -17.33 2.72
N SER A 9 2.28 -16.14 2.83
CA SER A 9 3.41 -15.74 1.97
C SER A 9 4.63 -16.62 2.29
N LEU A 10 5.11 -17.40 1.32
CA LEU A 10 6.17 -18.40 1.53
C LEU A 10 7.52 -17.90 1.03
N LEU A 11 8.59 -18.19 1.79
CA LEU A 11 9.98 -18.09 1.38
C LEU A 11 10.60 -19.49 1.31
N VAL A 12 10.69 -20.04 0.10
CA VAL A 12 11.10 -21.42 -0.15
C VAL A 12 12.58 -21.49 -0.52
N ARG A 13 13.34 -22.31 0.19
CA ARG A 13 14.72 -22.64 -0.16
C ARG A 13 14.75 -23.74 -1.20
N THR A 14 15.40 -23.51 -2.34
CA THR A 14 15.65 -24.54 -3.36
C THR A 14 17.13 -24.84 -3.56
N HIS A 15 18.02 -24.01 -3.02
CA HIS A 15 19.46 -24.20 -3.11
C HIS A 15 20.12 -24.48 -1.74
N PHE A 16 20.75 -25.65 -1.62
CA PHE A 16 21.27 -26.18 -0.34
C PHE A 16 22.80 -26.19 -0.23
N ALA A 17 23.53 -25.55 -1.16
CA ALA A 17 25.00 -25.58 -1.15
C ALA A 17 25.68 -24.48 -0.29
N ALA A 18 24.91 -23.51 0.23
CA ALA A 18 25.41 -22.39 1.02
C ALA A 18 24.46 -22.07 2.19
N ASP A 19 24.64 -22.76 3.32
CA ASP A 19 23.77 -22.62 4.50
C ASP A 19 23.89 -21.24 5.17
N ASP A 20 25.11 -20.71 5.27
CA ASP A 20 25.39 -19.40 5.86
C ASP A 20 24.73 -18.27 5.05
N VAL A 21 24.85 -18.33 3.72
CA VAL A 21 24.22 -17.38 2.82
C VAL A 21 22.70 -17.50 2.88
N TRP A 22 22.16 -18.72 2.89
CA TRP A 22 20.72 -18.93 3.06
C TRP A 22 20.19 -18.28 4.34
N GLN A 23 20.85 -18.52 5.48
CA GLN A 23 20.43 -17.96 6.77
C GLN A 23 20.46 -16.42 6.75
N GLN A 24 21.47 -15.83 6.09
CA GLN A 24 21.55 -14.39 5.90
C GLN A 24 20.38 -13.86 5.07
N ILE A 25 20.08 -14.48 3.93
CA ILE A 25 18.98 -14.07 3.05
C ILE A 25 17.64 -14.20 3.77
N ALA A 26 17.40 -15.30 4.48
CA ALA A 26 16.17 -15.51 5.23
C ALA A 26 16.00 -14.46 6.35
N ALA A 27 17.08 -14.15 7.08
CA ALA A 27 17.08 -13.11 8.11
C ALA A 27 16.80 -11.72 7.51
N ASP A 28 17.48 -11.36 6.41
CA ASP A 28 17.30 -10.07 5.75
C ASP A 28 15.89 -9.94 5.15
N ALA A 29 15.37 -11.00 4.53
CA ALA A 29 14.02 -11.03 3.98
C ALA A 29 12.94 -10.80 5.04
N GLN A 30 13.17 -11.24 6.28
CA GLN A 30 12.24 -11.09 7.41
C GLN A 30 12.51 -9.86 8.29
N ALA A 31 13.60 -9.13 8.07
CA ALA A 31 13.91 -7.94 8.85
C ALA A 31 12.98 -6.75 8.50
N SER A 32 12.84 -5.81 9.44
CA SER A 32 12.26 -4.51 9.13
C SER A 32 13.28 -3.68 8.37
N HIS A 33 12.84 -3.08 7.27
CA HIS A 33 13.67 -2.20 6.45
C HIS A 33 13.00 -0.85 6.27
N ARG A 34 13.83 0.18 6.29
CA ARG A 34 13.41 1.52 5.92
C ARG A 34 13.16 1.62 4.42
N GLN A 35 11.94 1.98 4.05
CA GLN A 35 11.52 2.13 2.67
C GLN A 35 11.92 3.50 2.11
N ALA A 36 11.76 3.64 0.79
CA ALA A 36 12.14 4.85 0.06
C ALA A 36 11.38 6.09 0.57
N ASP A 37 10.14 5.89 1.01
CA ASP A 37 9.28 6.88 1.69
C ASP A 37 9.59 7.01 3.20
N GLY A 38 10.70 6.48 3.69
CA GLY A 38 11.09 6.57 5.09
C GLY A 38 10.23 5.80 6.09
N THR A 39 9.21 5.07 5.63
CA THR A 39 8.43 4.14 6.48
C THR A 39 9.26 2.91 6.81
N GLU A 40 9.01 2.29 7.96
CA GLU A 40 9.56 0.97 8.29
C GLU A 40 8.57 -0.09 7.84
N ALA A 41 9.03 -1.08 7.08
CA ALA A 41 8.19 -2.17 6.60
C ALA A 41 8.88 -3.53 6.78
N GLN A 42 8.08 -4.54 7.06
CA GLN A 42 8.52 -5.93 7.24
C GLN A 42 7.65 -6.83 6.36
N ALA A 43 8.25 -7.90 5.82
CA ALA A 43 7.53 -8.95 5.11
C ALA A 43 7.10 -10.05 6.09
N PHE A 44 5.87 -10.56 5.95
CA PHE A 44 5.35 -11.63 6.79
C PHE A 44 5.51 -12.99 6.11
N LEU A 45 6.72 -13.54 6.17
CA LEU A 45 7.09 -14.75 5.44
C LEU A 45 7.10 -16.00 6.34
N THR A 46 6.56 -17.09 5.81
CA THR A 46 6.78 -18.44 6.33
C THR A 46 7.94 -19.09 5.59
N VAL A 47 9.00 -19.37 6.32
CA VAL A 47 10.23 -19.97 5.80
C VAL A 47 10.03 -21.48 5.59
N VAL A 48 10.35 -21.95 4.39
CA VAL A 48 10.34 -23.37 4.02
C VAL A 48 11.77 -23.80 3.72
N ASP A 49 12.42 -24.42 4.70
CA ASP A 49 13.78 -24.96 4.63
C ASP A 49 13.72 -26.49 4.72
N ASP A 50 13.33 -27.13 3.62
CA ASP A 50 13.19 -28.58 3.52
C ASP A 50 13.87 -29.07 2.24
N SER A 51 14.77 -30.05 2.36
CA SER A 51 15.57 -30.56 1.25
C SER A 51 14.73 -31.30 0.20
N GLU A 52 13.47 -31.64 0.49
CA GLU A 52 12.52 -32.11 -0.52
C GLU A 52 12.25 -31.07 -1.62
N PHE A 53 12.55 -29.78 -1.39
CA PHE A 53 12.46 -28.70 -2.37
C PHE A 53 13.78 -28.44 -3.12
N SER A 54 14.83 -29.23 -2.90
CA SER A 54 16.12 -29.03 -3.57
C SER A 54 15.98 -29.11 -5.08
N ASP A 55 16.58 -28.14 -5.76
CA ASP A 55 16.71 -28.05 -7.22
C ASP A 55 15.38 -28.02 -7.99
N LEU A 56 14.25 -27.76 -7.31
CA LEU A 56 12.97 -27.55 -7.96
C LEU A 56 13.01 -26.30 -8.84
N THR A 57 12.50 -26.43 -10.06
CA THR A 57 12.38 -25.32 -11.00
C THR A 57 11.16 -24.45 -10.67
N PRO A 58 11.07 -23.23 -11.23
CA PRO A 58 9.86 -22.41 -11.11
C PRO A 58 8.59 -23.14 -11.54
N THR A 59 8.65 -23.93 -12.61
CA THR A 59 7.51 -24.74 -13.08
C THR A 59 7.14 -25.82 -12.06
N ASP A 60 8.11 -26.54 -11.50
CA ASP A 60 7.85 -27.56 -10.47
C ASP A 60 7.17 -26.95 -9.23
N LEU A 61 7.64 -25.77 -8.80
CA LEU A 61 7.05 -25.05 -7.67
C LEU A 61 5.62 -24.58 -7.96
N ALA A 62 5.35 -24.08 -9.17
CA ALA A 62 4.01 -23.66 -9.58
C ALA A 62 3.03 -24.84 -9.65
N GLU A 63 3.49 -26.05 -9.99
CA GLU A 63 2.67 -27.27 -9.98
C GLU A 63 2.44 -27.83 -8.58
N LEU A 64 3.38 -27.62 -7.65
CA LEU A 64 3.30 -28.12 -6.27
C LEU A 64 2.42 -27.27 -5.36
N ILE A 65 2.32 -25.97 -5.63
CA ILE A 65 1.49 -25.08 -4.83
C ILE A 65 0.04 -25.23 -5.31
N PRO A 66 -0.87 -25.77 -4.47
CA PRO A 66 -2.25 -25.97 -4.88
C PRO A 66 -2.91 -24.63 -5.22
N SER A 67 -3.96 -24.71 -6.05
CA SER A 67 -4.71 -23.55 -6.51
C SER A 67 -5.07 -22.56 -5.37
N PRO A 68 -5.06 -21.26 -5.68
CA PRO A 68 -4.79 -20.12 -4.80
C PRO A 68 -5.87 -19.77 -3.75
N PRO A 69 -5.63 -18.86 -2.77
CA PRO A 69 -4.44 -18.00 -2.53
C PRO A 69 -3.42 -18.49 -1.46
N PRO A 70 -2.17 -17.95 -1.44
CA PRO A 70 -1.67 -16.86 -2.28
C PRO A 70 -1.29 -17.28 -3.71
N TYR A 71 -1.29 -16.31 -4.62
CA TYR A 71 -0.98 -16.48 -6.05
C TYR A 71 0.51 -16.20 -6.36
N TYR A 72 1.37 -16.18 -5.34
CA TYR A 72 2.79 -15.89 -5.48
C TYR A 72 3.63 -16.69 -4.49
N VAL A 73 4.92 -16.87 -4.79
CA VAL A 73 5.91 -17.47 -3.88
C VAL A 73 7.27 -16.79 -4.03
N PHE A 74 7.99 -16.66 -2.91
CA PHE A 74 9.38 -16.20 -2.89
C PHE A 74 10.32 -17.41 -2.84
N VAL A 75 11.37 -17.41 -3.67
CA VAL A 75 12.28 -18.54 -3.82
C VAL A 75 13.72 -18.07 -3.66
N VAL A 76 14.45 -18.71 -2.74
CA VAL A 76 15.90 -18.57 -2.62
C VAL A 76 16.55 -19.71 -3.40
N ASP A 77 16.84 -19.40 -4.65
CA ASP A 77 17.50 -20.28 -5.61
C ASP A 77 19.02 -20.05 -5.62
N ARG A 78 19.72 -20.79 -6.50
CA ARG A 78 21.16 -20.67 -6.65
C ARG A 78 21.61 -19.24 -6.93
N GLN A 79 20.88 -18.51 -7.76
CA GLN A 79 21.23 -17.14 -8.14
C GLN A 79 21.13 -16.19 -6.95
N ALA A 80 20.12 -16.34 -6.09
CA ALA A 80 20.02 -15.55 -4.85
C ALA A 80 21.23 -15.79 -3.93
N CYS A 81 21.76 -17.02 -3.85
CA CYS A 81 22.95 -17.31 -3.05
C CYS A 81 24.27 -16.83 -3.69
N GLU A 82 24.37 -16.83 -5.02
CA GLU A 82 25.63 -16.51 -5.72
C GLU A 82 25.80 -15.03 -6.04
N GLN A 83 24.73 -14.24 -6.12
CA GLN A 83 24.81 -12.83 -6.48
C GLN A 83 24.97 -11.91 -5.25
N PRO A 84 25.76 -10.83 -5.35
CA PRO A 84 26.07 -9.97 -4.20
C PRO A 84 24.89 -9.30 -3.52
N GLU A 85 23.81 -9.01 -4.26
CA GLU A 85 22.60 -8.34 -3.73
C GLU A 85 21.54 -9.33 -3.24
N HIS A 86 21.84 -10.63 -3.33
CA HIS A 86 20.94 -11.72 -2.98
C HIS A 86 19.51 -11.62 -3.53
N PRO A 87 19.33 -11.40 -4.85
CA PRO A 87 18.03 -11.12 -5.42
C PRO A 87 17.14 -12.38 -5.39
N VAL A 88 16.18 -12.37 -4.47
CA VAL A 88 15.17 -13.42 -4.26
C VAL A 88 14.24 -13.47 -5.45
N LEU A 89 13.96 -14.67 -5.96
CA LEU A 89 13.05 -14.86 -7.08
C LEU A 89 11.60 -14.77 -6.60
N VAL A 90 10.78 -13.98 -7.27
CA VAL A 90 9.34 -13.89 -7.05
C VAL A 90 8.65 -14.58 -8.22
N LEU A 91 7.80 -15.56 -7.93
CA LEU A 91 7.03 -16.29 -8.93
C LEU A 91 5.56 -15.94 -8.82
N ASP A 92 4.93 -15.66 -9.96
CA ASP A 92 3.48 -15.65 -10.12
C ASP A 92 3.02 -17.08 -10.43
N ILE A 93 2.23 -17.64 -9.54
CA ILE A 93 1.68 -19.00 -9.65
C ILE A 93 0.17 -18.96 -9.95
N ALA A 94 -0.36 -17.81 -10.36
CA ALA A 94 -1.79 -17.63 -10.56
C ALA A 94 -2.37 -18.53 -11.65
N GLU A 95 -1.67 -18.71 -12.78
CA GLU A 95 -2.03 -19.63 -13.86
C GLU A 95 -0.95 -19.62 -14.98
N GLY A 96 -0.57 -20.77 -15.53
CA GLY A 96 0.26 -20.86 -16.75
C GLY A 96 1.24 -22.04 -16.82
N VAL A 97 1.70 -22.37 -18.03
CA VAL A 97 2.72 -23.42 -18.28
C VAL A 97 4.13 -22.97 -17.85
N ALA A 98 4.35 -21.65 -17.78
CA ALA A 98 5.57 -21.04 -17.28
C ALA A 98 5.20 -19.85 -16.38
N PRO A 99 5.49 -19.90 -15.07
CA PRO A 99 5.16 -18.82 -14.16
C PRO A 99 5.90 -17.54 -14.54
N ALA A 100 5.18 -16.41 -14.53
CA ALA A 100 5.81 -15.11 -14.65
C ALA A 100 6.74 -14.88 -13.44
N SER A 101 7.85 -14.18 -13.66
CA SER A 101 8.84 -13.97 -12.60
C SER A 101 9.60 -12.66 -12.73
N PHE A 102 10.09 -12.19 -11.60
CA PHE A 102 11.09 -11.12 -11.46
C PHE A 102 11.88 -11.39 -10.18
N ARG A 103 12.92 -10.60 -9.91
CA ARG A 103 13.69 -10.73 -8.66
C ARG A 103 13.55 -9.50 -7.78
N VAL A 104 13.77 -9.65 -6.48
CA VAL A 104 13.72 -8.56 -5.51
C VAL A 104 14.86 -8.68 -4.52
N ILE A 105 15.52 -7.57 -4.19
CA ILE A 105 16.52 -7.56 -3.12
C ILE A 105 15.85 -7.74 -1.75
N PRO A 106 16.48 -8.40 -0.76
CA PRO A 106 15.85 -8.68 0.53
C PRO A 106 15.26 -7.44 1.24
N SER A 107 15.94 -6.29 1.15
CA SER A 107 15.49 -5.03 1.78
C SER A 107 14.22 -4.42 1.19
N ARG A 108 13.77 -4.93 0.03
CA ARG A 108 12.56 -4.47 -0.68
C ARG A 108 11.47 -5.52 -0.73
N LEU A 109 11.70 -6.70 -0.16
CA LEU A 109 10.77 -7.81 -0.20
C LEU A 109 9.44 -7.46 0.50
N ALA A 110 9.49 -6.68 1.58
CA ALA A 110 8.31 -6.18 2.27
C ALA A 110 7.37 -5.35 1.38
N VAL A 111 7.88 -4.62 0.40
CA VAL A 111 7.04 -3.84 -0.54
C VAL A 111 6.26 -4.79 -1.44
N VAL A 112 6.92 -5.82 -1.97
CA VAL A 112 6.30 -6.81 -2.84
C VAL A 112 5.28 -7.65 -2.06
N GLU A 113 5.69 -8.21 -0.92
CA GLU A 113 4.86 -9.09 -0.11
C GLU A 113 3.60 -8.39 0.41
N ASN A 114 3.75 -7.21 1.02
CA ASN A 114 2.60 -6.48 1.57
C ASN A 114 1.62 -6.07 0.47
N ASN A 115 2.08 -5.66 -0.72
CA ASN A 115 1.16 -5.28 -1.79
C ASN A 115 0.42 -6.48 -2.38
N LEU A 116 1.12 -7.60 -2.61
CA LEU A 116 0.51 -8.80 -3.18
C LEU A 116 -0.43 -9.49 -2.18
N SER A 117 -0.10 -9.51 -0.89
CA SER A 117 -0.89 -10.20 0.15
C SER A 117 -2.26 -9.56 0.38
N ILE A 118 -2.38 -8.24 0.19
CA ILE A 118 -3.65 -7.50 0.28
C ILE A 118 -4.22 -7.06 -1.08
N ALA A 119 -3.63 -7.52 -2.18
CA ALA A 119 -4.01 -7.18 -3.55
C ALA A 119 -4.09 -5.65 -3.81
N ASN A 120 -3.16 -4.88 -3.26
CA ASN A 120 -3.07 -3.43 -3.47
C ASN A 120 -2.38 -3.07 -4.80
N LEU A 121 -1.34 -3.80 -5.18
CA LEU A 121 -0.72 -3.76 -6.51
C LEU A 121 -0.71 -5.16 -7.11
N SER A 122 -0.78 -5.24 -8.43
CA SER A 122 -0.66 -6.49 -9.17
C SER A 122 0.80 -6.93 -9.34
N PHE A 123 0.99 -8.21 -9.65
CA PHE A 123 2.30 -8.77 -9.95
C PHE A 123 2.96 -8.10 -11.15
N ASP A 124 2.20 -7.86 -12.24
CA ASP A 124 2.70 -7.22 -13.45
C ASP A 124 3.13 -5.77 -13.21
N GLU A 125 2.42 -5.02 -12.38
CA GLU A 125 2.83 -3.67 -11.98
C GLU A 125 4.16 -3.69 -11.25
N LEU A 126 4.34 -4.57 -10.25
CA LEU A 126 5.60 -4.70 -9.52
C LEU A 126 6.75 -5.18 -10.42
N ARG A 127 6.48 -6.17 -11.27
CA ARG A 127 7.44 -6.70 -12.25
C ARG A 127 7.90 -5.61 -13.23
N SER A 128 6.99 -4.74 -13.69
CA SER A 128 7.32 -3.66 -14.62
C SER A 128 8.23 -2.58 -14.01
N GLN A 129 8.31 -2.51 -12.68
CA GLN A 129 9.16 -1.59 -11.93
C GLN A 129 10.55 -2.16 -11.61
N ALA A 130 10.84 -3.41 -12.00
CA ALA A 130 12.18 -3.96 -11.88
C ALA A 130 13.17 -3.19 -12.77
N ASP A 131 14.42 -3.10 -12.31
CA ASP A 131 15.50 -2.50 -13.09
C ASP A 131 15.75 -3.27 -14.41
N PRO A 132 16.53 -2.72 -15.36
CA PRO A 132 16.80 -3.39 -16.64
C PRO A 132 17.41 -4.79 -16.54
N ASP A 133 17.98 -5.16 -15.39
CA ASP A 133 18.50 -6.49 -15.10
C ASP A 133 17.46 -7.47 -14.50
N GLY A 134 16.20 -7.03 -14.38
CA GLY A 134 15.09 -7.81 -13.85
C GLY A 134 15.01 -7.87 -12.33
N VAL A 135 15.80 -7.05 -11.62
CA VAL A 135 15.80 -6.97 -10.15
C VAL A 135 15.08 -5.71 -9.68
N TYR A 136 14.06 -5.90 -8.86
CA TYR A 136 13.36 -4.83 -8.15
C TYR A 136 14.18 -4.36 -6.96
N ARG A 137 14.72 -3.14 -7.05
CA ARG A 137 15.43 -2.43 -5.98
C ARG A 137 14.57 -1.34 -5.32
N GLY A 138 13.28 -1.33 -5.65
CA GLY A 138 12.37 -0.22 -5.36
C GLY A 138 12.49 0.86 -6.42
N THR A 139 11.44 1.65 -6.59
CA THR A 139 11.58 2.90 -7.31
C THR A 139 12.55 3.80 -6.53
N PRO A 140 13.30 4.69 -7.21
CA PRO A 140 13.87 5.84 -6.53
C PRO A 140 12.77 6.43 -5.65
N ALA A 141 13.10 6.80 -4.41
CA ALA A 141 12.14 7.49 -3.56
C ALA A 141 11.55 8.62 -4.41
N GLU A 142 10.26 8.52 -4.74
CA GLU A 142 9.54 9.77 -4.85
C GLU A 142 9.85 10.48 -3.55
N PRO A 143 10.36 11.72 -3.60
CA PRO A 143 10.65 12.44 -2.38
C PRO A 143 9.41 12.31 -1.51
N LEU A 144 9.59 11.72 -0.31
CA LEU A 144 8.60 11.55 0.73
C LEU A 144 7.55 12.65 0.54
N PRO A 145 6.29 12.33 0.14
CA PRO A 145 5.37 13.35 -0.36
C PRO A 145 5.34 14.45 0.67
N ALA A 146 5.86 15.64 0.32
CA ALA A 146 6.32 16.60 1.31
C ALA A 146 5.27 16.74 2.41
N GLU A 147 5.57 16.28 3.62
CA GLU A 147 4.57 16.23 4.69
C GLU A 147 4.66 17.50 5.52
N ARG A 148 3.51 17.96 6.02
CA ARG A 148 3.42 19.10 6.92
C ARG A 148 2.50 18.76 8.08
N SER A 149 2.97 19.01 9.30
CA SER A 149 2.10 18.99 10.47
C SER A 149 1.12 20.16 10.41
N VAL A 150 -0.17 19.86 10.49
CA VAL A 150 -1.25 20.85 10.52
C VAL A 150 -1.99 20.68 11.84
N ASN A 151 -2.03 21.75 12.63
CA ASN A 151 -2.67 21.71 13.93
C ASN A 151 -4.16 22.04 13.80
N HIS A 152 -4.93 21.73 14.84
CA HIS A 152 -6.37 22.00 14.87
C HIS A 152 -6.70 23.48 14.60
N GLU A 153 -5.93 24.40 15.17
CA GLU A 153 -6.10 25.86 14.98
C GLU A 153 -5.89 26.29 13.53
N ASP A 154 -4.96 25.65 12.80
CA ASP A 154 -4.72 25.94 11.38
C ASP A 154 -5.93 25.55 10.53
N LEU A 155 -6.53 24.39 10.81
CA LEU A 155 -7.74 23.91 10.12
C LEU A 155 -8.95 24.80 10.41
N VAL A 156 -9.15 25.16 11.67
CA VAL A 156 -10.22 26.10 12.06
C VAL A 156 -9.99 27.45 11.37
N GLY A 157 -8.75 27.94 11.36
CA GLY A 157 -8.38 29.16 10.66
C GLY A 157 -8.67 29.10 9.16
N ALA A 158 -8.30 28.00 8.50
CA ALA A 158 -8.55 27.78 7.07
C ALA A 158 -10.05 27.77 6.76
N ALA A 159 -10.84 27.03 7.55
CA ALA A 159 -12.29 26.97 7.38
C ALA A 159 -12.98 28.33 7.65
N ASN A 160 -12.44 29.14 8.55
CA ASN A 160 -12.97 30.49 8.84
C ASN A 160 -12.65 31.52 7.75
N ARG A 161 -11.57 31.33 6.98
CA ARG A 161 -11.21 32.21 5.85
C ARG A 161 -11.86 31.81 4.54
N ALA A 162 -12.36 30.58 4.43
CA ALA A 162 -12.97 30.04 3.24
C ALA A 162 -14.29 30.74 2.89
N GLU A 163 -14.69 30.64 1.62
CA GLU A 163 -16.02 31.07 1.19
C GLU A 163 -17.12 30.28 1.91
N GLU A 164 -18.20 30.95 2.27
CA GLU A 164 -19.28 30.38 3.05
C GLU A 164 -20.16 29.47 2.19
N THR A 165 -19.87 28.17 2.18
CA THR A 165 -20.74 27.13 1.61
C THR A 165 -21.37 26.25 2.70
N PRO A 166 -22.46 25.52 2.42
CA PRO A 166 -23.02 24.54 3.37
C PRO A 166 -21.99 23.50 3.83
N VAL A 167 -21.05 23.12 2.95
CA VAL A 167 -19.96 22.20 3.26
C VAL A 167 -18.99 22.82 4.27
N VAL A 168 -18.58 24.07 4.05
CA VAL A 168 -17.68 24.81 4.95
C VAL A 168 -18.34 25.08 6.30
N GLN A 169 -19.65 25.35 6.34
CA GLN A 169 -20.42 25.46 7.58
C GLN A 169 -20.39 24.17 8.38
N GLN A 170 -20.63 23.02 7.74
CA GLN A 170 -20.60 21.73 8.40
C GLN A 170 -19.19 21.38 8.89
N LEU A 171 -18.16 21.67 8.10
CA LEU A 171 -16.76 21.45 8.50
C LEU A 171 -16.42 22.26 9.76
N ARG A 172 -16.79 23.54 9.83
CA ARG A 172 -16.56 24.37 11.03
C ARG A 172 -17.27 23.80 12.26
N GLN A 173 -18.54 23.41 12.13
CA GLN A 173 -19.28 22.80 13.23
C GLN A 173 -18.60 21.52 13.73
N ASP A 174 -18.11 20.68 12.83
CA ASP A 174 -17.42 19.45 13.20
C ASP A 174 -16.08 19.73 13.87
N LEU A 175 -15.32 20.72 13.39
CA LEU A 175 -14.06 21.14 14.01
C LEU A 175 -14.30 21.75 15.40
N GLU A 176 -15.32 22.60 15.56
CA GLU A 176 -15.67 23.17 16.87
C GLU A 176 -16.11 22.11 17.88
N ALA A 177 -16.87 21.10 17.41
CA ALA A 177 -17.34 20.00 18.25
C ALA A 177 -16.24 18.98 18.57
N ASN A 178 -15.20 18.87 17.74
CA ASN A 178 -14.16 17.84 17.85
C ASN A 178 -12.77 18.46 17.77
N HIS A 179 -12.09 18.55 18.91
CA HIS A 179 -10.69 18.94 18.93
C HIS A 179 -9.83 17.81 18.32
N ALA A 180 -9.39 18.00 17.08
CA ALA A 180 -8.52 17.05 16.40
C ALA A 180 -7.08 17.09 16.97
N PRO A 181 -6.36 15.96 17.02
CA PRO A 181 -4.92 15.99 17.23
C PRO A 181 -4.23 16.69 16.04
N THR A 182 -2.95 17.04 16.18
CA THR A 182 -2.11 17.44 15.03
C THR A 182 -2.18 16.36 13.96
N LEU A 183 -2.55 16.76 12.75
CA LEU A 183 -2.68 15.87 11.60
C LEU A 183 -1.49 16.01 10.66
N THR A 184 -1.15 14.90 10.00
CA THR A 184 -0.17 14.91 8.91
C THR A 184 -0.87 15.25 7.61
N ALA A 185 -0.52 16.38 7.02
CA ALA A 185 -0.95 16.76 5.68
C ALA A 185 0.08 16.29 4.65
N ARG A 186 -0.38 15.60 3.60
CA ARG A 186 0.48 15.09 2.53
C ARG A 186 0.38 15.99 1.31
N LEU A 187 1.51 16.45 0.80
CA LEU A 187 1.52 17.22 -0.42
C LEU A 187 1.14 16.34 -1.60
N ASN A 188 0.09 16.74 -2.30
CA ASN A 188 -0.24 16.26 -3.62
C ASN A 188 0.32 17.24 -4.67
N ASN A 189 1.12 16.73 -5.61
CA ASN A 189 1.77 17.58 -6.62
C ASN A 189 0.82 17.96 -7.77
N ASP A 190 -0.19 17.13 -8.02
CA ASP A 190 -1.30 17.46 -8.91
C ASP A 190 -2.60 16.86 -8.38
N LEU A 191 -3.52 17.72 -7.97
CA LEU A 191 -4.83 17.35 -7.46
C LEU A 191 -5.68 16.64 -8.53
N TYR A 192 -5.34 16.78 -9.82
CA TYR A 192 -6.00 16.07 -10.91
C TYR A 192 -5.85 14.54 -10.78
N ASP A 193 -4.75 14.05 -10.22
CA ASP A 193 -4.59 12.62 -9.96
C ASP A 193 -5.65 12.12 -8.98
N THR A 194 -5.95 12.91 -7.95
CA THR A 194 -7.04 12.61 -7.01
C THR A 194 -8.41 12.70 -7.67
N TYR A 195 -8.61 13.69 -8.57
CA TYR A 195 -9.84 13.81 -9.36
C TYR A 195 -10.14 12.52 -10.13
N THR A 196 -9.17 11.98 -10.87
CA THR A 196 -9.39 10.79 -11.70
C THR A 196 -9.87 9.58 -10.88
N VAL A 197 -9.24 9.36 -9.72
CA VAL A 197 -9.63 8.30 -8.78
C VAL A 197 -11.03 8.58 -8.23
N LEU A 198 -11.27 9.79 -7.73
CA LEU A 198 -12.52 10.13 -7.06
C LEU A 198 -13.71 10.14 -8.03
N ALA A 199 -13.52 10.58 -9.27
CA ALA A 199 -14.53 10.60 -10.34
C ALA A 199 -14.89 9.19 -10.81
N GLY A 200 -13.92 8.27 -10.87
CA GLY A 200 -14.12 6.88 -11.25
C GLY A 200 -14.83 6.01 -10.22
N GLN A 201 -14.95 6.45 -8.96
CA GLN A 201 -15.64 5.70 -7.90
C GLN A 201 -17.16 5.73 -8.05
N THR A 202 -17.81 4.61 -7.72
CA THR A 202 -19.27 4.53 -7.57
C THR A 202 -19.78 5.61 -6.61
N HIS A 203 -20.63 6.49 -7.12
CA HIS A 203 -21.15 7.61 -6.35
C HIS A 203 -22.34 7.20 -5.46
N ARG A 204 -22.18 7.40 -4.15
CA ARG A 204 -23.20 7.20 -3.11
C ARG A 204 -23.54 8.56 -2.49
N PRO A 205 -24.48 9.33 -3.08
CA PRO A 205 -24.80 10.67 -2.61
C PRO A 205 -25.35 10.68 -1.18
N ASP A 206 -25.98 9.59 -0.76
CA ASP A 206 -26.49 9.39 0.60
C ASP A 206 -25.40 9.38 1.68
N LEU A 207 -24.15 9.12 1.30
CA LEU A 207 -23.01 9.00 2.22
C LEU A 207 -21.98 10.13 2.04
N LYS A 208 -22.24 11.13 1.19
CA LYS A 208 -21.24 12.14 0.83
C LYS A 208 -21.82 13.55 0.85
N VAL A 209 -21.06 14.49 1.40
CA VAL A 209 -21.35 15.93 1.35
C VAL A 209 -20.13 16.65 0.77
N GLY A 210 -20.37 17.60 -0.14
CA GLY A 210 -19.31 18.38 -0.79
C GLY A 210 -18.53 17.67 -1.88
N ARG A 211 -19.03 16.54 -2.40
CA ARG A 211 -18.35 15.81 -3.48
C ARG A 211 -18.24 16.65 -4.75
N ASP A 212 -19.33 17.27 -5.18
CA ASP A 212 -19.36 17.99 -6.46
C ASP A 212 -18.45 19.23 -6.37
N GLU A 213 -18.55 20.01 -5.28
CA GLU A 213 -17.62 21.10 -4.95
C GLU A 213 -16.15 20.61 -4.96
N MET A 214 -15.87 19.45 -4.36
CA MET A 214 -14.52 18.86 -4.37
C MET A 214 -14.08 18.49 -5.80
N LEU A 215 -14.93 17.85 -6.60
CA LEU A 215 -14.55 17.46 -7.97
C LEU A 215 -14.28 18.68 -8.84
N GLU A 216 -15.09 19.73 -8.74
CA GLU A 216 -14.86 20.99 -9.46
C GLU A 216 -13.49 21.58 -9.15
N VAL A 217 -13.08 21.58 -7.87
CA VAL A 217 -11.75 22.08 -7.49
C VAL A 217 -10.64 21.16 -8.00
N LEU A 218 -10.76 19.85 -7.79
CA LEU A 218 -9.70 18.89 -8.14
C LEU A 218 -9.50 18.78 -9.67
N GLU A 219 -10.55 19.01 -10.48
CA GLU A 219 -10.47 18.98 -11.95
C GLU A 219 -9.50 20.03 -12.51
N HIS A 220 -9.30 21.15 -11.81
CA HIS A 220 -8.36 22.19 -12.21
C HIS A 220 -6.89 21.82 -11.94
N GLY A 221 -6.65 20.72 -11.21
CA GLY A 221 -5.32 20.25 -10.85
C GLY A 221 -4.56 21.18 -9.90
N GLY A 222 -3.24 21.13 -9.97
CA GLY A 222 -2.35 21.96 -9.15
C GLY A 222 -2.04 21.32 -7.80
N ARG A 223 -1.30 22.03 -6.95
CA ARG A 223 -0.75 21.44 -5.71
C ARG A 223 -1.70 21.67 -4.53
N GLY A 224 -1.81 20.68 -3.65
CA GLY A 224 -2.63 20.76 -2.45
C GLY A 224 -2.17 19.83 -1.35
N TYR A 225 -2.28 20.27 -0.10
CA TYR A 225 -2.08 19.43 1.07
C TYR A 225 -3.36 18.64 1.38
N GLY A 226 -3.33 17.34 1.13
CA GLY A 226 -4.41 16.41 1.47
C GLY A 226 -4.36 16.01 2.94
N ILE A 227 -5.50 16.14 3.62
CA ILE A 227 -5.67 15.81 5.04
C ILE A 227 -6.87 14.86 5.18
N HIS A 228 -6.66 13.80 5.94
CA HIS A 228 -7.73 12.91 6.40
C HIS A 228 -8.03 13.20 7.87
N LEU A 229 -9.22 13.72 8.14
CA LEU A 229 -9.69 14.01 9.50
C LEU A 229 -10.77 12.99 9.88
N PRO A 230 -10.45 11.97 10.69
CA PRO A 230 -11.42 10.97 11.11
C PRO A 230 -12.34 11.51 12.21
N LEU A 231 -13.63 11.16 12.14
CA LEU A 231 -14.64 11.33 13.18
C LEU A 231 -15.21 9.94 13.55
N ILE A 232 -16.13 9.90 14.52
CA ILE A 232 -16.70 8.63 15.04
C ILE A 232 -17.50 7.89 13.96
N ASP A 233 -18.36 8.59 13.22
CA ASP A 233 -19.31 8.02 12.25
C ASP A 233 -19.03 8.45 10.80
N SER A 234 -17.97 9.21 10.60
CA SER A 234 -17.64 9.86 9.34
C SER A 234 -16.17 10.24 9.31
N TYR A 235 -15.71 10.77 8.17
CA TYR A 235 -14.43 11.44 8.06
C TYR A 235 -14.51 12.57 7.05
N TRP A 236 -13.57 13.51 7.16
CA TRP A 236 -13.34 14.55 6.17
C TRP A 236 -12.10 14.24 5.35
N THR A 237 -12.20 14.45 4.05
CA THR A 237 -11.07 14.67 3.14
C THR A 237 -10.98 16.16 2.88
N ILE A 238 -9.84 16.78 3.19
CA ILE A 238 -9.62 18.22 3.11
C ILE A 238 -8.39 18.49 2.25
N PHE A 239 -8.45 19.49 1.37
CA PHE A 239 -7.30 20.00 0.63
C PHE A 239 -7.03 21.46 1.01
N LEU A 240 -5.78 21.76 1.35
CA LEU A 240 -5.30 23.12 1.67
C LEU A 240 -4.26 23.58 0.65
N ASP A 241 -4.23 24.87 0.36
CA ASP A 241 -3.16 25.47 -0.45
C ASP A 241 -1.80 25.30 0.26
N PRO A 242 -0.74 24.79 -0.42
CA PRO A 242 0.55 24.56 0.23
C PRO A 242 1.26 25.81 0.76
N SER A 243 0.96 26.97 0.19
CA SER A 243 1.62 28.24 0.53
C SER A 243 0.86 28.99 1.61
N SER A 244 -0.46 29.15 1.46
CA SER A 244 -1.29 29.95 2.38
C SER A 244 -2.02 29.13 3.45
N LEU A 245 -2.11 27.81 3.29
CA LEU A 245 -3.01 26.93 4.06
C LEU A 245 -4.49 27.34 3.97
N ASP A 246 -4.90 28.03 2.92
CA ASP A 246 -6.32 28.30 2.69
C ASP A 246 -7.03 27.04 2.20
N LEU A 247 -8.31 26.91 2.59
CA LEU A 247 -9.12 25.76 2.21
C LEU A 247 -9.39 25.79 0.70
N GLN A 248 -8.93 24.77 -0.02
CA GLN A 248 -9.22 24.58 -1.43
C GLN A 248 -10.49 23.75 -1.62
N ALA A 249 -10.61 22.63 -0.90
CA ALA A 249 -11.78 21.75 -1.00
C ALA A 249 -11.99 20.95 0.29
N ALA A 250 -13.23 20.56 0.56
CA ALA A 250 -13.57 19.64 1.63
C ALA A 250 -14.72 18.71 1.20
N MET A 251 -14.63 17.44 1.57
CA MET A 251 -15.70 16.47 1.37
C MET A 251 -15.82 15.62 2.63
N LYS A 252 -17.05 15.48 3.12
CA LYS A 252 -17.37 14.57 4.23
C LYS A 252 -17.89 13.26 3.67
N VAL A 253 -17.44 12.15 4.25
CA VAL A 253 -17.93 10.80 3.94
C VAL A 253 -18.44 10.16 5.22
N PHE A 254 -19.68 9.67 5.19
CA PHE A 254 -20.28 8.93 6.29
C PHE A 254 -19.96 7.45 6.17
N TYR A 255 -19.63 6.80 7.29
CA TYR A 255 -19.49 5.35 7.29
C TYR A 255 -20.86 4.70 7.04
N PRO A 256 -20.94 3.66 6.19
CA PRO A 256 -22.18 2.93 6.02
C PRO A 256 -22.61 2.31 7.37
N PRO A 257 -23.92 2.24 7.66
CA PRO A 257 -24.40 1.65 8.90
C PRO A 257 -23.89 0.20 9.01
N GLN A 258 -23.22 -0.11 10.12
CA GLN A 258 -22.78 -1.48 10.36
C GLN A 258 -24.00 -2.40 10.48
N PRO A 259 -24.03 -3.55 9.78
CA PRO A 259 -25.09 -4.52 9.97
C PRO A 259 -25.11 -4.97 11.42
N ALA A 260 -26.30 -5.03 12.03
CA ALA A 260 -26.46 -5.47 13.41
C ALA A 260 -25.76 -6.82 13.62
N PRO A 261 -25.00 -7.00 14.72
CA PRO A 261 -24.32 -8.26 14.98
C PRO A 261 -25.34 -9.40 14.95
N ARG A 262 -25.10 -10.40 14.09
CA ARG A 262 -25.95 -11.59 14.03
C ARG A 262 -25.99 -12.20 15.43
N ARG A 263 -27.16 -12.17 16.07
CA ARG A 263 -27.37 -12.88 17.34
C ARG A 263 -27.00 -14.34 17.09
N ARG A 264 -26.03 -14.87 17.83
CA ARG A 264 -25.75 -16.31 17.82
C ARG A 264 -27.05 -17.03 18.20
N PRO A 265 -27.49 -18.04 17.45
CA PRO A 265 -28.60 -18.88 17.90
C PRO A 265 -28.19 -19.53 19.24
N ALA A 266 -29.14 -19.50 20.19
CA ALA A 266 -29.01 -20.12 21.51
C ALA A 266 -28.96 -21.64 21.41
#